data_AF-A0A1V5W158-F1
#
_entry.id   AF-A0A1V5W158-F1
#
_cell.length_a   1.000
_cell.length_b   1.000
_cell.length_c   1.000
_cell.angle_alpha   90.00
_cell.angle_beta   90.00
_cell.angle_gamma   90.00
#
_symmetry.space_group_name_H-M   'P 1'
#
loop_
_entity.id
_entity.type
_entity.pdbx_description
1 polymer ?
#
loop_
_entity_poly.entity_id
_entity_poly.type
_entity_poly.pdbx_seq_one_letter_code
_entity_poly.pdbx_strand_id
1 'polypeptide(L)'
;MEKKNYISPYLGGVLLGLVLLLSFIISGRGLGASGAMMKFVVAIEKFLAQGHVDSNPYLAHYGATGINPFNDWLVFEILGVIAGAFLSGLIGGRIKKETNRGPQISDKQRWIYAVIGGALFGFGARLARGCTSGVALSGGATLALGSWVTMLCIFAGAYGLAYFVRKLWI
;
A
#
# COMPACT_ATOMS: atom_id res chain seq x y z
N MET A 1 -0.85 -4.02 33.17
CA MET A 1 -0.92 -3.79 31.71
C MET A 1 -2.21 -3.03 31.44
N GLU A 2 -2.14 -1.72 31.19
CA GLU A 2 -3.33 -0.95 30.81
C GLU A 2 -3.93 -1.54 29.52
N LYS A 3 -5.23 -1.83 29.55
CA LYS A 3 -6.00 -2.29 28.40
C LYS A 3 -6.00 -1.15 27.38
N LYS A 4 -5.19 -1.26 26.33
CA LYS A 4 -5.26 -0.33 25.21
C LYS A 4 -6.64 -0.48 24.55
N ASN A 5 -7.42 0.60 24.56
CA ASN A 5 -8.75 0.64 23.95
C ASN A 5 -8.61 0.65 22.43
N TYR A 6 -8.64 -0.52 21.82
CA TYR A 6 -8.73 -0.66 20.36
C TYR A 6 -10.18 -0.52 19.91
N ILE A 7 -10.38 0.08 18.72
CA ILE A 7 -11.69 0.15 18.08
C ILE A 7 -12.16 -1.28 17.76
N SER A 8 -13.45 -1.55 17.97
CA SER A 8 -14.09 -2.81 17.58
C SER A 8 -13.84 -3.09 16.09
N PRO A 9 -13.42 -4.31 15.70
CA PRO A 9 -13.19 -4.65 14.30
C PRO A 9 -14.40 -4.38 13.39
N TYR A 10 -15.61 -4.56 13.91
CA TYR A 10 -16.85 -4.27 13.17
C TYR A 10 -17.00 -2.77 12.90
N LEU A 11 -16.74 -1.93 13.90
CA LEU A 11 -16.78 -0.47 13.73
C LEU A 11 -15.69 0.01 12.78
N GLY A 12 -14.47 -0.54 12.89
CA GLY A 12 -13.38 -0.26 11.95
C GLY A 12 -13.74 -0.65 10.51
N GLY A 13 -14.39 -1.80 10.33
CA GLY A 13 -14.89 -2.25 9.02
C GLY A 13 -15.95 -1.33 8.42
N VAL A 14 -16.93 -0.89 9.23
CA VAL A 14 -17.97 0.06 8.79
C VAL A 14 -17.33 1.40 8.38
N LEU A 15 -16.43 1.95 9.21
CA LEU A 15 -15.73 3.20 8.90
C LEU A 15 -14.90 3.08 7.63
N LEU A 16 -14.17 1.98 7.45
CA LEU A 16 -13.39 1.72 6.23
C LEU A 16 -14.30 1.60 5.00
N GLY A 17 -15.45 0.93 5.13
CA GLY A 17 -16.45 0.82 4.06
C GLY A 17 -17.03 2.18 3.67
N LEU A 18 -17.32 3.04 4.64
CA LEU A 18 -17.76 4.42 4.38
C LEU A 18 -16.68 5.23 3.67
N VAL A 19 -15.41 5.13 4.10
CA VAL A 19 -14.29 5.81 3.42
C VAL A 19 -14.14 5.30 1.98
N LEU A 20 -14.27 3.99 1.76
CA LEU A 20 -14.20 3.41 0.43
C LEU A 20 -15.34 3.91 -0.47
N LEU A 21 -16.58 3.92 0.05
CA LEU A 21 -17.74 4.47 -0.65
C LEU A 21 -17.54 5.94 -1.02
N LEU A 22 -17.10 6.76 -0.07
CA LEU A 22 -16.80 8.18 -0.29
C LEU A 22 -15.69 8.37 -1.33
N SER A 23 -14.66 7.52 -1.32
CA SER A 23 -13.61 7.55 -2.35
C SER A 23 -14.21 7.36 -3.74
N PHE A 24 -15.09 6.37 -3.93
CA PHE A 24 -15.76 6.15 -5.21
C PHE A 24 -16.65 7.33 -5.62
N ILE A 25 -17.40 7.92 -4.69
CA ILE A 25 -18.31 9.05 -4.98
C ILE A 25 -17.53 10.32 -5.33
N ILE A 26 -16.48 10.65 -4.59
CA ILE A 26 -15.76 11.92 -4.72
C ILE A 26 -14.74 11.87 -5.85
N SER A 27 -14.00 10.75 -5.97
CA SER A 27 -12.87 10.65 -6.90
C SER A 27 -13.15 9.78 -8.13
N GLY A 28 -14.29 9.10 -8.17
CA GLY A 28 -14.60 8.11 -9.21
C GLY A 28 -13.69 6.88 -9.17
N ARG A 29 -12.87 6.72 -8.11
CA ARG A 29 -11.89 5.66 -7.96
C ARG A 29 -11.85 5.12 -6.54
N GLY A 30 -11.49 3.85 -6.41
CA GLY A 30 -11.27 3.21 -5.12
C GLY A 30 -9.90 3.55 -4.52
N LEU A 31 -9.69 3.10 -3.29
CA LEU A 31 -8.45 3.27 -2.54
C LEU A 31 -7.28 2.50 -3.19
N GLY A 32 -6.08 3.07 -3.17
CA GLY A 32 -4.88 2.44 -3.72
C GLY A 32 -3.56 3.12 -3.33
N ALA A 33 -2.58 2.32 -2.91
CA ALA A 33 -1.26 2.84 -2.51
C ALA A 33 -0.19 2.72 -3.61
N SER A 34 -0.12 1.57 -4.30
CA SER A 34 0.96 1.29 -5.27
C SER A 34 0.94 2.22 -6.50
N GLY A 35 -0.23 2.76 -6.85
CA GLY A 35 -0.37 3.71 -7.95
C GLY A 35 0.30 5.06 -7.67
N ALA A 36 0.11 5.62 -6.47
CA ALA A 36 0.77 6.87 -6.08
C ALA A 36 2.28 6.70 -5.90
N MET A 37 2.75 5.53 -5.42
CA MET A 37 4.18 5.22 -5.43
C MET A 37 4.76 5.18 -6.85
N MET A 38 4.01 4.70 -7.85
CA MET A 38 4.44 4.78 -9.27
C MET A 38 4.67 6.22 -9.69
N LYS A 39 3.70 7.06 -9.39
CA LYS A 39 3.66 8.45 -9.85
C LYS A 39 4.76 9.27 -9.22
N PHE A 40 5.10 8.96 -7.98
CA PHE A 40 6.27 9.53 -7.32
C PHE A 40 7.57 9.15 -8.05
N VAL A 41 7.75 7.87 -8.39
CA VAL A 41 8.93 7.41 -9.16
C VAL A 41 8.99 8.08 -10.53
N VAL A 42 7.87 8.11 -11.26
CA VAL A 42 7.78 8.74 -12.59
C VAL A 42 8.01 10.24 -12.51
N ALA A 43 7.62 10.92 -11.42
CA ALA A 43 7.92 12.33 -11.23
C ALA A 43 9.42 12.59 -11.09
N ILE A 44 10.13 11.75 -10.32
CA ILE A 44 11.60 11.82 -10.22
C ILE A 44 12.24 11.54 -11.58
N GLU A 45 11.77 10.50 -12.26
CA GLU A 45 12.30 10.09 -13.57
C GLU A 45 12.07 11.16 -14.64
N LYS A 46 10.90 11.81 -14.63
CA LYS A 46 10.59 12.96 -15.49
C LYS A 46 11.53 14.14 -15.23
N PHE A 47 11.85 14.42 -13.96
CA PHE A 47 12.77 15.49 -13.59
C PHE A 47 14.20 15.22 -14.09
N LEU A 48 14.64 13.96 -14.08
CA LEU A 48 15.98 13.57 -14.53
C LEU A 48 16.09 13.35 -16.04
N ALA A 49 15.06 12.76 -16.66
CA ALA A 49 15.07 12.28 -18.04
C ALA A 49 13.66 12.21 -18.66
N GLN A 50 13.02 13.36 -18.89
CA GLN A 50 11.69 13.45 -19.52
C GLN A 50 11.59 12.69 -20.85
N GLY A 51 12.64 12.71 -21.69
CA GLY A 51 12.67 11.97 -22.95
C GLY A 51 12.58 10.44 -22.78
N HIS A 52 13.03 9.89 -21.64
CA HIS A 52 12.86 8.46 -21.33
C HIS A 52 11.40 8.14 -20.97
N VAL A 53 10.75 9.00 -20.20
CA VAL A 53 9.34 8.83 -19.81
C VAL A 53 8.42 8.90 -21.03
N ASP A 54 8.67 9.85 -21.94
CA ASP A 54 7.84 10.03 -23.15
C ASP A 54 8.05 8.91 -24.18
N SER A 55 9.24 8.32 -24.26
CA SER A 55 9.53 7.22 -25.19
C SER A 55 9.07 5.85 -24.72
N ASN A 56 8.80 5.68 -23.42
CA ASN A 56 8.34 4.42 -22.85
C ASN A 56 6.81 4.40 -22.69
N PRO A 57 6.06 3.56 -23.43
CA PRO A 57 4.59 3.53 -23.38
C PRO A 57 4.02 3.27 -21.99
N TYR A 58 4.73 2.50 -21.16
CA TYR A 58 4.31 2.21 -19.80
C TYR A 58 4.46 3.43 -18.88
N LEU A 59 5.55 4.19 -18.99
CA LEU A 59 5.81 5.38 -18.17
C LEU A 59 5.03 6.61 -18.65
N ALA A 60 4.86 6.74 -19.96
CA ALA A 60 4.07 7.80 -20.59
C ALA A 60 2.64 7.86 -20.02
N HIS A 61 2.04 6.71 -19.71
CA HIS A 61 0.72 6.63 -19.08
C HIS A 61 0.65 7.34 -17.71
N TYR A 62 1.76 7.45 -17.00
CA TYR A 62 1.82 8.02 -15.65
C TYR A 62 2.36 9.46 -15.61
N GLY A 63 3.08 9.92 -16.64
CA GLY A 63 3.79 11.20 -16.55
C GLY A 63 4.28 11.80 -17.86
N ALA A 64 3.67 11.45 -19.00
CA ALA A 64 3.99 12.07 -20.28
C ALA A 64 3.95 13.61 -20.23
N THR A 65 4.54 14.25 -21.23
CA THR A 65 4.48 15.71 -21.38
C THR A 65 3.04 16.24 -21.26
N GLY A 66 2.82 17.20 -20.35
CA GLY A 66 1.50 17.74 -19.99
C GLY A 66 0.78 17.05 -18.83
N ILE A 67 1.19 15.83 -18.44
CA ILE A 67 0.63 15.12 -17.28
C ILE A 67 1.47 15.46 -16.04
N ASN A 68 0.81 15.93 -14.97
CA ASN A 68 1.44 16.08 -13.67
C ASN A 68 1.17 14.82 -12.82
N PRO A 69 2.17 13.98 -12.52
CA PRO A 69 1.98 12.76 -11.74
C PRO A 69 1.47 13.02 -10.31
N PHE A 70 1.70 14.21 -9.75
CA PHE A 70 1.26 14.59 -8.42
C PHE A 70 -0.21 15.03 -8.37
N ASN A 71 -0.78 15.45 -9.50
CA ASN A 71 -2.18 15.88 -9.57
C ASN A 71 -3.11 14.67 -9.78
N ASP A 72 -2.98 13.68 -8.91
CA ASP A 72 -3.85 12.50 -8.92
C ASP A 72 -4.37 12.21 -7.52
N TRP A 73 -5.63 11.78 -7.46
CA TRP A 73 -6.32 11.44 -6.22
C TRP A 73 -5.51 10.52 -5.31
N LEU A 74 -4.83 9.51 -5.87
CA LEU A 74 -4.06 8.53 -5.08
C LEU A 74 -2.92 9.19 -4.29
N VAL A 75 -2.36 10.30 -4.78
CA VAL A 75 -1.30 11.04 -4.08
C VAL A 75 -1.88 11.73 -2.85
N PHE A 76 -3.04 12.38 -3.00
CA PHE A 76 -3.77 12.97 -1.87
C PHE A 76 -4.24 11.90 -0.88
N GLU A 77 -4.69 10.74 -1.36
CA GLU A 77 -5.05 9.58 -0.53
C GLU A 77 -3.88 9.16 0.36
N ILE A 78 -2.68 8.94 -0.20
CA ILE A 78 -1.50 8.54 0.59
C ILE A 78 -1.14 9.61 1.63
N LEU A 79 -1.16 10.89 1.25
CA LEU A 79 -0.90 11.98 2.20
C LEU A 79 -1.91 11.98 3.34
N GLY A 80 -3.20 11.77 3.03
CA GLY A 80 -4.26 11.62 4.01
C GLY A 80 -4.08 10.40 4.92
N VAL A 81 -3.67 9.26 4.35
CA VAL A 81 -3.36 8.03 5.12
C VAL A 81 -2.18 8.26 6.07
N ILE A 82 -1.12 8.92 5.62
CA ILE A 82 0.04 9.25 6.45
C ILE A 82 -0.37 10.18 7.60
N ALA A 83 -1.06 11.28 7.28
CA ALA A 83 -1.52 12.24 8.27
C ALA A 83 -2.50 11.60 9.28
N GLY A 84 -3.46 10.81 8.80
CA GLY A 84 -4.43 10.11 9.63
C GLY A 84 -3.79 9.03 10.52
N ALA A 85 -2.83 8.27 10.00
CA ALA A 85 -2.06 7.30 10.79
C ALA A 85 -1.24 7.98 11.88
N PHE A 86 -0.61 9.11 11.58
CA PHE A 86 0.15 9.90 12.55
C PHE A 86 -0.75 10.49 13.64
N LEU A 87 -1.88 11.11 13.27
CA LEU A 87 -2.85 11.65 14.23
C LEU A 87 -3.45 10.55 15.12
N SER A 88 -3.82 9.41 14.53
CA SER A 88 -4.26 8.23 15.27
C SER A 88 -3.17 7.68 16.21
N GLY A 89 -1.90 7.80 15.80
CA GLY A 89 -0.75 7.47 16.63
C GLY A 89 -0.62 8.38 17.84
N LEU A 90 -0.77 9.70 17.65
CA LEU A 90 -0.71 10.71 18.71
C LEU A 90 -1.84 10.54 19.73
N ILE A 91 -3.08 10.46 19.25
CA ILE A 91 -4.27 10.28 20.10
C ILE A 91 -4.18 8.97 20.89
N GLY A 92 -3.67 7.91 20.25
CA GLY A 92 -3.47 6.61 20.88
C GLY A 92 -2.22 6.50 21.77
N GLY A 93 -1.44 7.57 21.95
CA GLY A 93 -0.20 7.57 22.73
C GLY A 93 0.80 6.49 22.30
N ARG A 94 0.81 6.13 21.01
CA ARG A 94 1.49 4.93 20.48
C ARG A 94 2.61 5.24 19.47
N ILE A 95 2.98 6.51 19.34
CA ILE A 95 4.13 6.90 18.51
C ILE A 95 5.41 6.55 19.26
N LYS A 96 6.15 5.59 18.72
CA LYS A 96 7.47 5.21 19.19
C LYS A 96 8.35 4.86 18.00
N LYS A 97 9.62 5.25 18.08
CA LYS A 97 10.64 4.82 17.12
C LYS A 97 11.11 3.43 17.53
N GLU A 98 10.73 2.42 16.77
CA GLU A 98 11.11 1.04 17.03
C GLU A 98 11.37 0.26 15.75
N THR A 99 12.24 -0.75 15.84
CA THR A 99 12.44 -1.75 14.80
C THR A 99 11.78 -3.04 15.26
N ASN A 100 10.60 -3.36 14.73
CA ASN A 100 9.88 -4.59 15.08
C ASN A 100 10.59 -5.80 14.47
N ARG A 101 11.18 -6.65 15.31
CA ARG A 101 11.95 -7.83 14.93
C ARG A 101 11.75 -9.01 15.89
N GLY A 102 11.97 -10.23 15.42
CA GLY A 102 12.04 -11.41 16.29
C GLY A 102 13.27 -11.38 17.21
N PRO A 103 13.26 -12.16 18.30
CA PRO A 103 14.33 -12.15 19.29
C PRO A 103 15.69 -12.62 18.73
N GLN A 104 15.67 -13.42 17.66
CA GLN A 104 16.86 -14.09 17.11
C GLN A 104 17.57 -13.34 15.98
N ILE A 105 16.96 -12.28 15.41
CA ILE A 105 17.52 -11.55 14.27
C ILE A 105 18.01 -10.18 14.70
N SER A 106 19.08 -9.65 14.11
CA SER A 106 19.54 -8.28 14.37
C SER A 106 18.72 -7.20 13.64
N ASP A 107 18.83 -5.94 14.06
CA ASP A 107 18.22 -4.81 13.35
C ASP A 107 18.64 -4.76 11.88
N LYS A 108 19.94 -4.93 11.59
CA LYS A 108 20.47 -4.94 10.21
C LYS A 108 19.80 -6.02 9.36
N GLN A 109 19.70 -7.24 9.88
CA GLN A 109 19.01 -8.34 9.19
C GLN A 109 17.54 -8.01 8.96
N ARG A 110 16.85 -7.44 9.95
CA ARG A 110 15.44 -7.03 9.81
C ARG A 110 15.23 -6.03 8.67
N TRP A 111 16.13 -5.04 8.54
CA TRP A 111 16.08 -4.06 7.45
C TRP A 111 16.36 -4.69 6.08
N ILE A 112 17.35 -5.58 5.99
CA ILE A 112 17.66 -6.30 4.74
C ILE A 112 16.43 -7.11 4.28
N TYR A 113 15.83 -7.90 5.16
CA TYR A 113 14.63 -8.67 4.82
C TYR A 113 13.41 -7.78 4.55
N ALA A 114 13.30 -6.61 5.19
CA ALA A 114 12.25 -5.63 4.89
C ALA A 114 12.35 -5.13 3.44
N VAL A 115 13.56 -4.79 3.01
CA VAL A 115 13.82 -4.29 1.65
C VAL A 115 13.57 -5.38 0.62
N ILE A 116 14.04 -6.61 0.86
CA ILE A 116 13.80 -7.76 -0.02
C ILE A 116 12.30 -8.04 -0.13
N GLY A 117 11.59 -8.10 1.01
CA GLY A 117 10.14 -8.33 1.04
C GLY A 117 9.36 -7.21 0.34
N GLY A 118 9.77 -5.95 0.54
CA GLY A 118 9.18 -4.79 -0.14
C GLY A 118 9.40 -4.82 -1.65
N ALA A 119 10.58 -5.22 -2.11
CA ALA A 119 10.89 -5.37 -3.53
C ALA A 119 10.05 -6.48 -4.18
N LEU A 120 9.96 -7.65 -3.53
CA LEU A 120 9.10 -8.76 -3.99
C LEU A 120 7.62 -8.36 -4.03
N PHE A 121 7.14 -7.67 -3.00
CA PHE A 121 5.77 -7.16 -2.97
C PHE A 121 5.52 -6.12 -4.06
N GLY A 122 6.45 -5.17 -4.26
CA GLY A 122 6.34 -4.15 -5.30
C GLY A 122 6.29 -4.74 -6.70
N PHE A 123 7.15 -5.73 -6.97
CA PHE A 123 7.14 -6.49 -8.22
C PHE A 123 5.82 -7.24 -8.42
N GLY A 124 5.37 -7.99 -7.40
CA GLY A 124 4.10 -8.71 -7.43
C GLY A 124 2.89 -7.79 -7.61
N ALA A 125 2.87 -6.63 -6.95
CA ALA A 125 1.80 -5.64 -7.08
C ALA A 125 1.71 -5.07 -8.50
N ARG A 126 2.84 -4.96 -9.23
CA ARG A 126 2.83 -4.57 -10.65
C ARG A 126 2.28 -5.66 -11.55
N LEU A 127 2.71 -6.91 -11.34
CA LEU A 127 2.19 -8.06 -12.08
C LEU A 127 0.68 -8.23 -11.87
N ALA A 128 0.21 -8.07 -10.64
CA ALA A 128 -1.20 -8.13 -10.28
C ALA A 128 -2.00 -6.87 -10.69
N ARG A 129 -1.35 -5.86 -11.27
CA ARG A 129 -1.94 -4.55 -11.62
C ARG A 129 -2.60 -3.82 -10.43
N GLY A 130 -2.10 -4.06 -9.23
CA GLY A 130 -2.45 -3.31 -8.03
C GLY A 130 -1.98 -3.99 -6.73
N CYS A 131 -2.15 -3.27 -5.62
CA CYS A 131 -1.84 -3.76 -4.27
C CYS A 131 -3.10 -4.31 -3.58
N THR A 132 -2.96 -4.81 -2.35
CA THR A 132 -4.09 -5.32 -1.55
C THR A 132 -5.24 -4.32 -1.42
N SER A 133 -4.96 -3.04 -1.17
CA SER A 133 -6.01 -2.01 -1.10
C SER A 133 -6.70 -1.75 -2.45
N GLY A 134 -5.96 -1.78 -3.56
CA GLY A 134 -6.53 -1.56 -4.89
C GLY A 134 -7.30 -2.76 -5.42
N VAL A 135 -6.67 -3.93 -5.42
CA VAL A 135 -7.24 -5.13 -6.05
C VAL A 135 -8.21 -5.82 -5.10
N ALA A 136 -7.80 -6.09 -3.86
CA ALA A 136 -8.63 -6.87 -2.93
C ALA A 136 -9.73 -6.02 -2.27
N LEU A 137 -9.41 -4.85 -1.73
CA LEU A 137 -10.40 -4.01 -1.04
C LEU A 137 -11.31 -3.27 -2.04
N SER A 138 -10.74 -2.43 -2.91
CA SER A 138 -11.54 -1.62 -3.84
C SER A 138 -12.22 -2.46 -4.92
N GLY A 139 -11.51 -3.41 -5.52
CA GLY A 139 -12.13 -4.32 -6.50
C GLY A 139 -13.01 -5.41 -5.89
N GLY A 140 -12.76 -5.81 -4.64
CA GLY A 140 -13.68 -6.70 -3.91
C GLY A 140 -15.02 -6.03 -3.61
N ALA A 141 -15.01 -4.73 -3.30
CA ALA A 141 -16.22 -3.94 -3.09
C ALA A 141 -17.09 -3.80 -4.34
N THR A 142 -16.51 -3.87 -5.54
CA THR A 142 -17.25 -3.90 -6.82
C THR A 142 -17.62 -5.31 -7.27
N LEU A 143 -17.44 -6.33 -6.40
CA LEU A 143 -17.69 -7.75 -6.69
C LEU A 143 -16.93 -8.29 -7.91
N ALA A 144 -15.77 -7.72 -8.24
CA ALA A 144 -14.97 -8.20 -9.37
C ALA A 144 -14.39 -9.59 -9.07
N LEU A 145 -14.72 -10.59 -9.90
CA LEU A 145 -14.25 -11.97 -9.70
C LEU A 145 -12.71 -12.04 -9.60
N GLY A 146 -12.01 -11.31 -10.46
CA GLY A 146 -10.54 -11.25 -10.46
C GLY A 146 -9.96 -10.72 -9.15
N SER A 147 -10.67 -9.81 -8.46
CA SER A 147 -10.27 -9.29 -7.15
C SER A 147 -10.38 -10.33 -6.05
N TRP A 148 -11.47 -11.10 -6.04
CA TRP A 148 -11.66 -12.21 -5.10
C TRP A 148 -10.61 -13.30 -5.29
N VAL A 149 -10.35 -13.69 -6.53
CA VAL A 149 -9.29 -14.66 -6.86
C VAL A 149 -7.93 -14.13 -6.41
N THR A 150 -7.61 -12.88 -6.73
CA THR A 150 -6.33 -12.27 -6.33
C THR A 150 -6.19 -12.20 -4.81
N MET A 151 -7.25 -11.82 -4.09
CA MET A 151 -7.26 -11.79 -2.63
C MET A 151 -6.95 -13.17 -2.04
N LEU A 152 -7.61 -14.22 -2.53
CA LEU A 152 -7.37 -15.59 -2.09
C LEU A 152 -5.93 -16.04 -2.39
N CYS A 153 -5.40 -15.71 -3.56
CA CYS A 153 -4.00 -15.99 -3.92
C CYS A 153 -3.02 -15.24 -3.02
N ILE A 154 -3.29 -13.98 -2.66
CA ILE A 154 -2.47 -13.21 -1.72
C ILE A 154 -2.41 -13.92 -0.36
N PHE A 155 -3.56 -14.30 0.20
CA PHE A 155 -3.60 -14.99 1.49
C PHE A 155 -2.93 -16.37 1.42
N ALA A 156 -3.25 -17.18 0.41
CA ALA A 156 -2.66 -18.50 0.24
C ALA A 156 -1.13 -18.43 0.09
N GLY A 157 -0.64 -17.50 -0.73
CA GLY A 157 0.79 -17.27 -0.90
C GLY A 157 1.46 -16.76 0.38
N ALA A 158 0.82 -15.82 1.08
CA ALA A 158 1.35 -15.28 2.33
C ALA A 158 1.45 -16.36 3.43
N TYR A 159 0.40 -17.17 3.63
CA TYR A 159 0.42 -18.26 4.60
C TYR A 159 1.41 -19.36 4.20
N GLY A 160 1.50 -19.69 2.91
CA GLY A 160 2.48 -20.65 2.40
C GLY A 160 3.92 -20.19 2.64
N LEU A 161 4.22 -18.91 2.38
CA LEU A 161 5.55 -18.34 2.60
C LEU A 161 5.86 -18.15 4.09
N ALA A 162 4.86 -17.83 4.91
CA ALA A 162 5.02 -17.56 6.33
C ALA A 162 5.74 -18.70 7.07
N TYR A 163 5.49 -19.96 6.69
CA TYR A 163 6.16 -21.12 7.27
C TYR A 163 7.68 -21.08 7.10
N PHE A 164 8.18 -20.64 5.94
CA PHE A 164 9.62 -20.59 5.65
C PHE A 164 10.30 -19.42 6.35
N VAL A 165 9.62 -18.28 6.46
CA VAL A 165 10.17 -17.06 7.07
C VAL A 165 9.89 -16.93 8.57
N ARG A 166 9.19 -17.91 9.19
CA ARG A 166 8.82 -17.87 10.62
C ARG A 166 10.00 -17.68 11.58
N LYS A 167 11.17 -18.21 11.23
CA LYS A 167 12.41 -18.07 12.01
C LYS A 167 12.91 -16.61 12.13
N LEU A 168 12.37 -15.69 11.32
CA LEU A 168 12.65 -14.26 11.46
C LEU A 168 11.85 -13.62 12.61
N TRP A 169 10.81 -14.28 13.12
CA TRP A 169 9.87 -13.75 14.10
C TRP A 169 9.81 -14.53 15.42
N ILE A 170 10.07 -15.84 15.38
CA ILE A 170 10.17 -16.74 16.54
C ILE A 170 11.62 -16.76 17.03
#